data_AF-A0AAN3VUM9-F1
#
_entry.id   AF-A0AAN3VUM9-F1
#
_cell.length_a   1.000
_cell.length_b   1.000
_cell.length_c   1.000
_cell.angle_alpha   90.00
_cell.angle_beta   90.00
_cell.angle_gamma   90.00
#
_symmetry.space_group_name_H-M   'P 1'
#
loop_
_entity.id
_entity.type
_entity.pdbx_description
1 polymer ?
#
loop_
_entity_poly.entity_id
_entity_poly.type
_entity_poly.pdbx_seq_one_letter_code
_entity_poly.pdbx_strand_id
1 'polypeptide(L)'
;MERKKLPLGVADFRKAIQGQYLYVDKTSFIEEIMNDGAEVKLFTRPRRFGKTLNMSMLQYFFDIQNQEENAKLFQGLKIESSPYMVEQGKYPVIYLSLKDTKRDTWEEMISEIRFFVSELFYSFRFLLENSNEFDIPIFKGIITKKSNMSELLNSLKILSRMLKEHYQEKVIILIDEYDTPIVSAYEHGYYEEAITFFRNFYSSALKDNEYLHMGVMTGILRVAKEGIFSGLNNLAVYSVLDERYSSSFGLTK
;
A
#
# COMPACT_ATOMS: atom_id res chain seq x y z
N MET A 1 -24.24 20.53 -20.97
CA MET A 1 -23.25 19.84 -20.10
C MET A 1 -22.75 18.62 -20.84
N GLU A 2 -21.45 18.52 -21.11
CA GLU A 2 -20.86 17.29 -21.64
C GLU A 2 -21.11 16.13 -20.67
N ARG A 3 -21.52 14.98 -21.19
CA ARG A 3 -21.91 13.82 -20.39
C ARG A 3 -20.65 13.10 -19.91
N LYS A 4 -20.32 13.25 -18.62
CA LYS A 4 -19.19 12.54 -17.99
C LYS A 4 -19.35 11.02 -18.13
N LYS A 5 -18.26 10.31 -18.38
CA LYS A 5 -18.24 8.84 -18.54
C LYS A 5 -18.25 8.13 -17.18
N LEU A 6 -18.78 6.91 -17.11
CA LEU A 6 -18.59 6.08 -15.92
C LEU A 6 -17.15 5.55 -15.88
N PRO A 7 -16.46 5.60 -14.72
CA PRO A 7 -15.06 5.18 -14.56
C PRO A 7 -14.91 3.65 -14.49
N LEU A 8 -15.42 2.92 -15.49
CA LEU A 8 -15.30 1.45 -15.53
C LEU A 8 -13.82 1.06 -15.72
N GLY A 9 -13.24 0.43 -14.69
CA GLY A 9 -11.84 -0.01 -14.70
C GLY A 9 -10.82 1.11 -14.40
N VAL A 10 -11.26 2.32 -14.07
CA VAL A 10 -10.35 3.39 -13.62
C VAL A 10 -10.06 3.20 -12.14
N ALA A 11 -8.89 2.64 -11.85
CA ALA A 11 -8.43 2.35 -10.49
C ALA A 11 -7.38 3.34 -9.98
N ASP A 12 -7.05 4.37 -10.77
CA ASP A 12 -6.07 5.39 -10.47
C ASP A 12 -6.77 6.73 -10.21
N PHE A 13 -6.52 7.33 -9.04
CA PHE A 13 -7.21 8.52 -8.57
C PHE A 13 -6.93 9.73 -9.44
N ARG A 14 -5.68 9.94 -9.87
CA ARG A 14 -5.31 11.01 -10.79
C ARG A 14 -6.10 10.92 -12.10
N LYS A 15 -6.17 9.73 -12.71
CA LYS A 15 -6.99 9.48 -13.92
C LYS A 15 -8.48 9.69 -13.67
N ALA A 16 -8.98 9.37 -12.48
CA ALA A 16 -10.38 9.58 -12.13
C ALA A 16 -10.74 11.07 -12.00
N ILE A 17 -9.85 11.88 -11.43
CA ILE A 17 -10.05 13.33 -11.23
C ILE A 17 -9.82 14.12 -12.52
N GLN A 18 -8.72 13.86 -13.22
CA GLN A 18 -8.35 14.60 -14.43
C GLN A 18 -9.06 14.10 -15.68
N GLY A 19 -9.56 12.86 -15.66
CA GLY A 19 -10.38 12.33 -16.74
C GLY A 19 -11.79 12.92 -16.73
N GLN A 20 -12.47 12.92 -17.88
CA GLN A 20 -13.88 13.30 -17.99
C GLN A 20 -14.83 12.23 -17.42
N TYR A 21 -14.55 11.74 -16.21
CA TYR A 21 -15.30 10.71 -15.52
C TYR A 21 -16.23 11.30 -14.46
N LEU A 22 -17.33 10.59 -14.19
CA LEU A 22 -18.15 10.82 -13.01
C LEU A 22 -17.42 10.23 -11.80
N TYR A 23 -16.80 11.09 -11.00
CA TYR A 23 -16.15 10.73 -9.74
C TYR A 23 -17.07 11.13 -8.57
N VAL A 24 -17.28 10.19 -7.64
CA VAL A 24 -17.97 10.43 -6.37
C VAL A 24 -16.91 10.73 -5.33
N ASP A 25 -16.97 11.92 -4.74
CA ASP A 25 -15.95 12.37 -3.79
C ASP A 25 -16.01 11.63 -2.45
N LYS A 26 -14.94 10.85 -2.22
CA LYS A 26 -14.69 10.07 -1.01
C LYS A 26 -13.43 10.51 -0.27
N THR A 27 -12.93 11.71 -0.53
CA THR A 27 -11.68 12.20 0.06
C THR A 27 -11.74 12.40 1.57
N SER A 28 -12.95 12.47 2.17
CA SER A 28 -13.13 12.37 3.63
C SER A 28 -12.51 11.11 4.24
N PHE A 29 -12.29 10.05 3.44
CA PHE A 29 -11.57 8.86 3.86
C PHE A 29 -10.18 9.15 4.44
N ILE A 30 -9.49 10.17 3.89
CA ILE A 30 -8.16 10.57 4.35
C ILE A 30 -8.25 11.05 5.80
N GLU A 31 -9.19 11.95 6.10
CA GLU A 31 -9.46 12.45 7.45
C GLU A 31 -9.88 11.32 8.40
N GLU A 32 -10.75 10.42 7.95
CA GLU A 32 -11.19 9.28 8.76
C GLU A 32 -10.01 8.34 9.11
N ILE A 33 -9.04 8.16 8.22
CA ILE A 33 -7.82 7.38 8.48
C ILE A 33 -6.90 8.11 9.46
N MET A 34 -6.71 9.42 9.30
CA MET A 34 -5.81 10.20 10.16
C MET A 34 -6.34 10.33 11.60
N ASN A 35 -7.66 10.33 11.76
CA ASN A 35 -8.31 10.28 13.07
C ASN A 35 -8.28 8.89 13.74
N ASP A 36 -7.86 7.86 13.02
CA ASP A 36 -7.89 6.49 13.53
C ASP A 36 -6.56 6.10 14.18
N GLY A 37 -6.63 5.86 15.49
CA GLY A 37 -5.46 5.57 16.34
C GLY A 37 -4.79 4.22 16.10
N ALA A 38 -5.32 3.37 15.22
CA ALA A 38 -4.61 2.15 14.80
C ALA A 38 -3.45 2.49 13.86
N GLU A 39 -2.23 2.10 14.20
CA GLU A 39 -1.06 2.32 13.35
C GLU A 39 -1.16 1.58 12.01
N VAL A 40 -1.76 0.38 12.02
CA VAL A 40 -1.99 -0.44 10.83
C VAL A 40 -3.47 -0.74 10.66
N LYS A 41 -3.99 -0.51 9.45
CA LYS A 41 -5.43 -0.61 9.13
C LYS A 41 -5.63 -1.54 7.94
N LEU A 42 -6.44 -2.58 8.10
CA LEU A 42 -6.82 -3.48 7.02
C LEU A 42 -8.29 -3.30 6.63
N PHE A 43 -8.52 -2.96 5.37
CA PHE A 43 -9.84 -2.85 4.78
C PHE A 43 -10.16 -4.09 3.94
N THR A 44 -11.12 -4.90 4.41
CA THR A 44 -11.65 -6.03 3.64
C THR A 44 -12.97 -5.62 2.98
N ARG A 45 -13.00 -5.59 1.65
CA ARG A 45 -14.20 -5.21 0.87
C ARG A 45 -14.36 -6.12 -0.34
N PRO A 46 -15.59 -6.30 -0.86
CA PRO A 46 -15.81 -7.03 -2.11
C PRO A 46 -15.05 -6.44 -3.30
N ARG A 47 -14.99 -7.20 -4.40
CA ARG A 47 -14.41 -6.72 -5.67
C ARG A 47 -15.16 -5.49 -6.17
N ARG A 48 -14.44 -4.55 -6.79
CA ARG A 48 -14.97 -3.30 -7.37
C ARG A 48 -15.55 -2.29 -6.36
N PHE A 49 -15.21 -2.40 -5.07
CA PHE A 49 -15.63 -1.43 -4.04
C PHE A 49 -14.70 -0.20 -3.92
N GLY A 50 -13.88 0.08 -4.94
CA GLY A 50 -13.00 1.27 -4.96
C GLY A 50 -11.74 1.14 -4.12
N LYS A 51 -11.34 -0.07 -3.70
CA LYS A 51 -10.14 -0.30 -2.87
C LYS A 51 -8.87 0.29 -3.49
N THR A 52 -8.49 -0.16 -4.68
CA THR A 52 -7.32 0.34 -5.41
C THR A 52 -7.39 1.84 -5.70
N LEU A 53 -8.59 2.37 -6.03
CA LEU A 53 -8.79 3.80 -6.24
C LEU A 53 -8.47 4.59 -4.96
N ASN A 54 -8.96 4.14 -3.81
CA ASN A 54 -8.65 4.76 -2.53
C ASN A 54 -7.18 4.61 -2.16
N MET A 55 -6.54 3.48 -2.45
CA MET A 55 -5.10 3.30 -2.23
C MET A 55 -4.27 4.30 -3.04
N SER A 56 -4.59 4.48 -4.33
CA SER A 56 -3.94 5.50 -5.16
C SER A 56 -4.24 6.93 -4.67
N MET A 57 -5.43 7.20 -4.16
CA MET A 57 -5.79 8.50 -3.56
C MET A 57 -4.92 8.79 -2.33
N LEU A 58 -4.75 7.82 -1.42
CA LEU A 58 -3.87 7.96 -0.26
C LEU A 58 -2.41 8.16 -0.70
N GLN A 59 -1.96 7.41 -1.71
CA GLN A 59 -0.63 7.58 -2.27
C GLN A 59 -0.41 9.02 -2.75
N TYR A 60 -1.29 9.55 -3.59
CA TYR A 60 -1.17 10.91 -4.08
C TYR A 60 -1.30 11.95 -2.97
N PHE A 61 -2.16 11.72 -1.98
CA PHE A 61 -2.33 12.67 -0.89
C PHE A 61 -1.05 12.82 -0.06
N PHE A 62 -0.43 11.71 0.33
CA PHE A 62 0.70 11.75 1.27
C PHE A 62 2.08 11.87 0.61
N ASP A 63 2.24 11.44 -0.65
CA ASP A 63 3.55 11.33 -1.32
C ASP A 63 4.32 12.66 -1.39
N ILE A 64 5.46 12.69 -0.69
CA ILE A 64 6.39 13.81 -0.60
C ILE A 64 7.10 14.14 -1.92
N GLN A 65 7.30 13.17 -2.83
CA GLN A 65 8.09 13.40 -4.05
C GLN A 65 7.41 14.32 -5.06
N ASN A 66 6.08 14.34 -5.06
CA ASN A 66 5.28 15.05 -6.06
C ASN A 66 4.27 16.01 -5.42
N GLN A 67 4.60 16.56 -4.25
CA GLN A 67 3.69 17.32 -3.40
C GLN A 67 2.86 18.36 -4.17
N GLU A 68 3.51 19.25 -4.94
CA GLU A 68 2.84 20.35 -5.64
C GLU A 68 1.85 19.87 -6.72
N GLU A 69 2.27 18.90 -7.55
CA GLU A 69 1.40 18.35 -8.60
C GLU A 69 0.26 17.52 -8.02
N ASN A 70 0.52 16.80 -6.93
CA ASN A 70 -0.50 15.99 -6.26
C ASN A 70 -1.52 16.87 -5.52
N ALA A 71 -1.12 18.00 -4.95
CA ALA A 71 -2.03 18.93 -4.25
C ALA A 71 -3.19 19.37 -5.15
N LYS A 72 -2.92 19.58 -6.45
CA LYS A 72 -3.93 19.97 -7.45
C LYS A 72 -5.04 18.93 -7.62
N LEU A 73 -4.78 17.66 -7.32
CA LEU A 73 -5.78 16.59 -7.42
C LEU A 73 -6.88 16.67 -6.36
N PHE A 74 -6.66 17.46 -5.31
CA PHE A 74 -7.57 17.58 -4.17
C PHE A 74 -8.36 18.89 -4.15
N GLN A 75 -8.12 19.79 -5.11
CA GLN A 75 -8.85 21.06 -5.24
C GLN A 75 -10.34 20.81 -5.52
N GLY A 76 -11.21 21.48 -4.77
CA GLY A 76 -12.66 21.35 -4.86
C GLY A 76 -13.22 20.03 -4.31
N LEU A 77 -12.39 19.20 -3.64
CA LEU A 77 -12.83 17.98 -2.95
C LEU A 77 -12.95 18.23 -1.45
N LYS A 78 -13.74 17.41 -0.75
CA LYS A 78 -14.04 17.56 0.69
C LYS A 78 -12.79 17.71 1.55
N ILE A 79 -11.73 16.95 1.27
CA ILE A 79 -10.48 17.00 2.04
C ILE A 79 -9.79 18.36 2.00
N GLU A 80 -10.01 19.18 0.98
CA GLU A 80 -9.42 20.54 0.88
C GLU A 80 -9.82 21.42 2.08
N SER A 81 -11.04 21.24 2.59
CA SER A 81 -11.57 21.98 3.74
C SER A 81 -11.26 21.33 5.10
N SER A 82 -10.63 20.16 5.11
CA SER A 82 -10.31 19.41 6.33
C SER A 82 -9.08 20.00 7.02
N PRO A 83 -9.01 20.00 8.37
CA PRO A 83 -7.79 20.34 9.08
C PRO A 83 -6.61 19.44 8.70
N TYR A 84 -6.87 18.23 8.20
CA TYR A 84 -5.84 17.29 7.76
C TYR A 84 -5.25 17.59 6.38
N MET A 85 -5.75 18.60 5.65
CA MET A 85 -5.13 19.02 4.38
C MET A 85 -3.66 19.44 4.58
N VAL A 86 -3.29 19.88 5.79
CA VAL A 86 -1.90 20.20 6.15
C VAL A 86 -0.97 18.99 6.06
N GLU A 87 -1.49 17.76 6.04
CA GLU A 87 -0.70 16.52 5.93
C GLU A 87 -0.38 16.11 4.49
N GLN A 88 -0.88 16.87 3.51
CA GLN A 88 -0.65 16.60 2.09
C GLN A 88 0.84 16.72 1.74
N GLY A 89 1.38 15.66 1.13
CA GLY A 89 2.75 15.60 0.62
C GLY A 89 3.85 15.63 1.68
N LYS A 90 3.56 15.21 2.92
CA LYS A 90 4.56 15.20 4.00
C LYS A 90 5.34 13.89 4.16
N TYR A 91 4.88 12.79 3.56
CA TYR A 91 5.42 11.48 3.89
C TYR A 91 6.00 10.77 2.66
N PRO A 92 7.17 10.11 2.78
CA PRO A 92 7.54 9.09 1.83
C PRO A 92 6.51 7.95 1.85
N VAL A 93 6.02 7.55 0.67
CA VAL A 93 5.01 6.50 0.52
C VAL A 93 5.59 5.30 -0.22
N ILE A 94 5.54 4.13 0.41
CA ILE A 94 5.80 2.84 -0.24
C ILE A 94 4.45 2.26 -0.65
N TYR A 95 4.21 2.10 -1.96
CA TYR A 95 3.00 1.46 -2.48
C TYR A 95 3.33 0.11 -3.13
N LEU A 96 2.65 -0.94 -2.69
CA LEU A 96 2.80 -2.31 -3.19
C LEU A 96 1.42 -2.86 -3.55
N SER A 97 1.23 -3.30 -4.81
CA SER A 97 0.02 -3.99 -5.25
C SER A 97 0.36 -5.44 -5.59
N LEU A 98 -0.30 -6.40 -4.93
CA LEU A 98 -0.02 -7.83 -5.10
C LEU A 98 -1.00 -8.52 -6.07
N LYS A 99 -1.76 -7.75 -6.85
CA LYS A 99 -2.81 -8.24 -7.75
C LYS A 99 -2.35 -9.26 -8.80
N ASP A 100 -1.11 -9.15 -9.26
CA ASP A 100 -0.54 -9.93 -10.37
C ASP A 100 0.39 -11.07 -9.89
N THR A 101 0.35 -11.40 -8.59
CA THR A 101 1.23 -12.40 -7.95
C THR A 101 0.78 -13.85 -8.09
N LYS A 102 -0.29 -14.15 -8.82
CA LYS A 102 -0.81 -15.52 -8.93
C LYS A 102 0.16 -16.43 -9.66
N ARG A 103 0.59 -17.51 -9.03
CA ARG A 103 1.55 -18.47 -9.59
C ARG A 103 1.16 -19.90 -9.22
N ASP A 104 1.66 -20.86 -9.96
CA ASP A 104 1.29 -22.27 -9.82
C ASP A 104 2.21 -22.99 -8.83
N THR A 105 3.41 -22.44 -8.58
CA THR A 105 4.39 -22.98 -7.63
C THR A 105 4.93 -21.91 -6.67
N TRP A 106 5.52 -22.37 -5.56
CA TRP A 106 6.16 -21.51 -4.58
C TRP A 106 7.40 -20.79 -5.16
N GLU A 107 8.18 -21.49 -5.97
CA GLU A 107 9.38 -20.95 -6.62
C GLU A 107 9.04 -19.80 -7.55
N GLU A 108 7.97 -19.95 -8.34
CA GLU A 108 7.45 -18.90 -9.21
C GLU A 108 6.92 -17.72 -8.41
N MET A 109 6.17 -17.97 -7.32
CA MET A 109 5.66 -16.93 -6.42
C MET A 109 6.81 -16.10 -5.85
N ILE A 110 7.85 -16.74 -5.32
CA ILE A 110 9.02 -16.04 -4.77
C ILE A 110 9.78 -15.27 -5.85
N SER A 111 9.95 -15.86 -7.05
CA SER A 111 10.56 -15.16 -8.18
C SER A 111 9.78 -13.88 -8.54
N GLU A 112 8.45 -13.96 -8.51
CA GLU A 112 7.58 -12.81 -8.78
C GLU A 112 7.70 -11.74 -7.69
N ILE A 113 7.71 -12.13 -6.42
CA ILE A 113 7.92 -11.19 -5.31
C ILE A 113 9.30 -10.53 -5.40
N ARG A 114 10.35 -11.27 -5.79
CA ARG A 114 11.68 -10.68 -6.06
C ARG A 114 11.62 -9.65 -7.17
N PHE A 115 10.88 -9.92 -8.24
CA PHE A 115 10.69 -8.96 -9.32
C PHE A 115 9.97 -7.71 -8.83
N PHE A 116 8.85 -7.84 -8.14
CA PHE A 116 8.11 -6.69 -7.60
C PHE A 116 8.95 -5.84 -6.63
N VAL A 117 9.67 -6.48 -5.72
CA VAL A 117 10.56 -5.77 -4.78
C VAL A 117 11.72 -5.09 -5.51
N SER A 118 12.26 -5.71 -6.57
CA SER A 118 13.29 -5.11 -7.42
C SER A 118 12.80 -3.85 -8.13
N GLU A 119 11.60 -3.88 -8.73
CA GLU A 119 10.99 -2.70 -9.38
C GLU A 119 10.67 -1.60 -8.36
N LEU A 120 10.18 -1.97 -7.18
CA LEU A 120 9.94 -1.03 -6.08
C LEU A 120 11.24 -0.34 -5.66
N PHE A 121 12.33 -1.08 -5.44
CA PHE A 121 13.61 -0.46 -5.10
C PHE A 121 14.12 0.42 -6.24
N TYR A 122 13.94 0.01 -7.49
CA TYR A 122 14.34 0.79 -8.65
C TYR A 122 13.59 2.13 -8.76
N SER A 123 12.32 2.21 -8.35
CA SER A 123 11.59 3.49 -8.29
C SER A 123 12.21 4.46 -7.28
N PHE A 124 12.91 3.95 -6.26
CA PHE A 124 13.63 4.74 -5.26
C PHE A 124 15.15 4.79 -5.50
N ARG A 125 15.63 4.52 -6.72
CA ARG A 125 17.08 4.48 -7.04
C ARG A 125 17.85 5.75 -6.70
N PHE A 126 17.18 6.91 -6.60
CA PHE A 126 17.81 8.17 -6.15
C PHE A 126 18.38 8.06 -4.73
N LEU A 127 17.89 7.14 -3.90
CA LEU A 127 18.45 6.89 -2.57
C LEU A 127 19.93 6.48 -2.64
N LEU A 128 20.39 5.87 -3.75
CA LEU A 128 21.78 5.47 -3.93
C LEU A 128 22.76 6.64 -3.95
N GLU A 129 22.31 7.85 -4.29
CA GLU A 129 23.17 9.03 -4.38
C GLU A 129 23.71 9.46 -3.00
N ASN A 130 22.96 9.20 -1.94
CA ASN A 130 23.27 9.62 -0.57
C ASN A 130 23.25 8.45 0.44
N SER A 131 23.32 7.21 -0.03
CA SER A 131 23.35 6.03 0.81
C SER A 131 24.75 5.74 1.35
N ASN A 132 24.83 5.14 2.54
CA ASN A 132 26.09 4.70 3.14
C ASN A 132 26.63 3.40 2.49
N GLU A 133 27.88 3.05 2.79
CA GLU A 133 28.55 1.85 2.26
C GLU A 133 27.88 0.53 2.66
N PHE A 134 27.09 0.52 3.74
CA PHE A 134 26.33 -0.66 4.18
C PHE A 134 25.07 -0.88 3.33
N ASP A 135 24.39 0.20 2.94
CA ASP A 135 23.12 0.14 2.21
C ASP A 135 23.28 -0.07 0.71
N ILE A 136 24.34 0.50 0.12
CA ILE A 136 24.58 0.42 -1.33
C ILE A 136 24.62 -1.04 -1.83
N PRO A 137 25.37 -1.98 -1.21
CA PRO A 137 25.40 -3.37 -1.66
C PRO A 137 24.04 -4.07 -1.55
N ILE A 138 23.31 -3.86 -0.46
CA ILE A 138 21.99 -4.45 -0.22
C ILE A 138 20.99 -3.96 -1.28
N PHE A 139 20.93 -2.65 -1.47
CA PHE A 139 20.04 -2.02 -2.44
C PHE A 139 20.32 -2.48 -3.87
N LYS A 140 21.60 -2.55 -4.26
CA LYS A 140 22.02 -3.09 -5.57
C LYS A 140 21.70 -4.57 -5.70
N GLY A 141 21.87 -5.36 -4.64
CA GLY A 141 21.49 -6.77 -4.60
C GLY A 141 20.00 -6.97 -4.87
N ILE A 142 19.15 -6.15 -4.25
CA ILE A 142 17.70 -6.18 -4.44
C ILE A 142 17.30 -5.77 -5.88
N ILE A 143 17.80 -4.65 -6.39
CA ILE A 143 17.51 -4.22 -7.78
C ILE A 143 17.95 -5.27 -8.79
N THR A 144 19.12 -5.88 -8.59
CA THR A 144 19.64 -6.91 -9.50
C THR A 144 19.04 -8.30 -9.26
N LYS A 145 18.07 -8.42 -8.34
CA LYS A 145 17.38 -9.68 -7.96
C LYS A 145 18.32 -10.77 -7.41
N LYS A 146 19.49 -10.36 -6.89
CA LYS A 146 20.52 -11.22 -6.28
C LYS A 146 20.46 -11.22 -4.75
N SER A 147 19.49 -10.53 -4.16
CA SER A 147 19.32 -10.48 -2.72
C SER A 147 19.04 -11.85 -2.13
N ASN A 148 19.50 -12.08 -0.91
CA ASN A 148 19.18 -13.32 -0.19
C ASN A 148 17.74 -13.30 0.35
N MET A 149 17.27 -14.41 0.93
CA MET A 149 15.90 -14.50 1.44
C MET A 149 15.63 -13.55 2.62
N SER A 150 16.64 -13.29 3.47
CA SER A 150 16.51 -12.37 4.60
C SER A 150 16.34 -10.93 4.12
N GLU A 151 17.13 -10.50 3.14
CA GLU A 151 17.00 -9.19 2.50
C GLU A 151 15.65 -9.03 1.80
N LEU A 152 15.15 -10.08 1.13
CA LEU A 152 13.82 -10.06 0.52
C LEU A 152 12.72 -9.91 1.58
N LEU A 153 12.77 -10.72 2.64
CA LEU A 153 11.82 -10.69 3.77
C LEU A 153 11.78 -9.32 4.47
N ASN A 154 12.95 -8.69 4.62
CA ASN A 154 13.08 -7.40 5.30
C ASN A 154 13.05 -6.20 4.33
N SER A 155 12.84 -6.41 3.03
CA SER A 155 13.03 -5.37 2.00
C SER A 155 12.20 -4.11 2.24
N LEU A 156 10.94 -4.25 2.65
CA LEU A 156 10.10 -3.07 2.96
C LEU A 156 10.64 -2.30 4.18
N LYS A 157 11.11 -2.99 5.23
CA LYS A 157 11.71 -2.36 6.41
C LYS A 157 13.03 -1.66 6.06
N ILE A 158 13.87 -2.30 5.25
CA ILE A 158 15.12 -1.72 4.73
C ILE A 158 14.80 -0.44 3.96
N LEU A 159 13.84 -0.49 3.04
CA LEU A 159 13.44 0.69 2.27
C LEU A 159 12.85 1.77 3.17
N SER A 160 12.04 1.41 4.17
CA SER A 160 11.50 2.37 5.14
C SER A 160 12.62 3.10 5.90
N ARG A 161 13.65 2.38 6.35
CA ARG A 161 14.81 2.99 7.02
C ARG A 161 15.52 3.99 6.12
N MET A 162 15.83 3.58 4.88
CA MET A 162 16.55 4.43 3.93
C MET A 162 15.74 5.68 3.56
N LEU A 163 14.42 5.54 3.40
CA LEU A 163 13.53 6.70 3.17
C LEU A 163 13.46 7.63 4.38
N LYS A 164 13.40 7.08 5.60
CA LYS A 164 13.44 7.89 6.82
C LYS A 164 14.76 8.63 6.95
N GLU A 165 15.89 7.99 6.63
CA GLU A 165 17.20 8.63 6.67
C GLU A 165 17.32 9.74 5.61
N HIS A 166 16.75 9.54 4.42
CA HIS A 166 16.78 10.52 3.34
C HIS A 166 15.87 11.73 3.60
N TYR A 167 14.60 11.49 3.95
CA TYR A 167 13.60 12.55 4.12
C TYR A 167 13.50 13.10 5.55
N GLN A 168 14.12 12.44 6.52
CA GLN A 168 13.93 12.70 7.96
C GLN A 168 12.48 12.58 8.44
N GLU A 169 11.67 11.85 7.69
CA GLU A 169 10.25 11.62 7.97
C GLU A 169 9.91 10.13 7.99
N LYS A 170 8.92 9.78 8.82
CA LYS A 170 8.42 8.41 8.88
C LYS A 170 7.63 8.06 7.61
N VAL A 171 7.54 6.77 7.31
CA VAL A 171 7.04 6.24 6.04
C VAL A 171 5.60 5.76 6.15
N ILE A 172 4.80 6.01 5.12
CA ILE A 172 3.49 5.36 4.97
C ILE A 172 3.65 4.15 4.05
N ILE A 173 3.15 2.99 4.48
CA ILE A 173 3.17 1.75 3.69
C ILE A 173 1.75 1.40 3.27
N LEU A 174 1.53 1.30 1.97
CA LEU A 174 0.25 1.00 1.34
C LEU A 174 0.35 -0.35 0.62
N ILE A 175 -0.42 -1.35 1.06
CA ILE A 175 -0.43 -2.71 0.49
C ILE A 175 -1.82 -3.03 -0.07
N ASP A 176 -1.94 -3.08 -1.39
CA ASP A 176 -3.19 -3.42 -2.07
C ASP A 176 -3.24 -4.91 -2.45
N GLU A 177 -4.42 -5.51 -2.29
CA GLU A 177 -4.70 -6.93 -2.56
C GLU A 177 -3.75 -7.90 -1.83
N TYR A 178 -3.55 -7.67 -0.53
CA TYR A 178 -2.64 -8.46 0.31
C TYR A 178 -2.91 -9.98 0.30
N ASP A 179 -4.15 -10.37 0.06
CA ASP A 179 -4.64 -11.75 0.12
C ASP A 179 -4.48 -12.51 -1.20
N THR A 180 -4.21 -11.83 -2.31
CA THR A 180 -4.04 -12.47 -3.63
C THR A 180 -2.99 -13.59 -3.66
N PRO A 181 -1.75 -13.41 -3.16
CA PRO A 181 -0.76 -14.48 -3.21
C PRO A 181 -1.14 -15.66 -2.31
N ILE A 182 -1.89 -15.41 -1.25
CA ILE A 182 -2.35 -16.41 -0.28
C ILE A 182 -3.44 -17.29 -0.87
N VAL A 183 -4.38 -16.66 -1.59
CA VAL A 183 -5.42 -17.37 -2.35
C VAL A 183 -4.78 -18.25 -3.41
N SER A 184 -3.80 -17.71 -4.16
CA SER A 184 -3.07 -18.48 -5.17
C SER A 184 -2.38 -19.70 -4.56
N ALA A 185 -1.73 -19.52 -3.41
CA ALA A 185 -1.04 -20.58 -2.70
C ALA A 185 -1.97 -21.68 -2.19
N TYR A 186 -3.16 -21.30 -1.71
CA TYR A 186 -4.19 -22.25 -1.32
C TYR A 186 -4.72 -23.05 -2.52
N GLU A 187 -4.98 -22.39 -3.64
CA GLU A 187 -5.49 -23.02 -4.86
C GLU A 187 -4.51 -24.03 -5.48
N HIS A 188 -3.20 -23.81 -5.30
CA HIS A 188 -2.14 -24.61 -5.95
C HIS A 188 -1.28 -25.43 -4.97
N GLY A 189 -1.64 -25.47 -3.68
CA GLY A 189 -1.06 -26.41 -2.71
C GLY A 189 0.29 -26.02 -2.08
N TYR A 190 0.66 -24.73 -2.07
CA TYR A 190 1.87 -24.20 -1.41
C TYR A 190 1.54 -23.16 -0.31
N TYR A 191 0.40 -23.36 0.35
CA TYR A 191 -0.16 -22.42 1.32
C TYR A 191 0.76 -22.18 2.53
N GLU A 192 1.39 -23.22 3.08
CA GLU A 192 2.22 -23.12 4.28
C GLU A 192 3.48 -22.29 4.06
N GLU A 193 4.12 -22.45 2.90
CA GLU A 193 5.27 -21.67 2.47
C GLU A 193 4.91 -20.20 2.32
N ALA A 194 3.80 -19.93 1.62
CA ALA A 194 3.31 -18.57 1.40
C ALA A 194 2.92 -17.87 2.71
N ILE A 195 2.13 -18.51 3.58
CA ILE A 195 1.73 -17.96 4.87
C ILE A 195 2.96 -17.64 5.72
N THR A 196 3.93 -18.55 5.77
CA THR A 196 5.16 -18.35 6.55
C THR A 196 5.94 -17.13 6.07
N PHE A 197 6.11 -16.99 4.75
CA PHE A 197 6.79 -15.84 4.16
C PHE A 197 6.04 -14.54 4.40
N PHE A 198 4.76 -14.46 4.00
CA PHE A 198 3.99 -13.21 4.06
C PHE A 198 3.73 -12.76 5.50
N ARG A 199 3.55 -13.69 6.45
CA ARG A 199 3.50 -13.35 7.88
C ARG A 199 4.76 -12.61 8.31
N ASN A 200 5.93 -13.12 7.96
CA ASN A 200 7.21 -12.52 8.35
C ASN A 200 7.48 -11.21 7.59
N PHE A 201 7.18 -11.19 6.30
CA PHE A 201 7.29 -10.02 5.43
C PHE A 201 6.45 -8.83 5.95
N TYR A 202 5.17 -9.07 6.26
CA TYR A 202 4.30 -8.02 6.82
C TYR A 202 4.66 -7.68 8.26
N SER A 203 5.00 -8.67 9.11
CA SER A 203 5.40 -8.39 10.50
C SER A 203 6.64 -7.50 10.57
N SER A 204 7.65 -7.77 9.73
CA SER A 204 8.84 -6.93 9.63
C SER A 204 8.51 -5.50 9.20
N ALA A 205 7.56 -5.32 8.28
CA ALA A 205 7.25 -4.01 7.73
C ALA A 205 6.29 -3.19 8.61
N LEU A 206 5.39 -3.85 9.35
CA LEU A 206 4.20 -3.22 9.93
C LEU A 206 4.14 -3.25 11.46
N LYS A 207 4.81 -4.16 12.16
CA LYS A 207 4.73 -4.28 13.63
C LYS A 207 5.92 -3.66 14.36
N ASP A 208 7.13 -4.08 13.99
CA ASP A 208 8.38 -3.71 14.66
C ASP A 208 9.21 -2.77 13.79
N ASN A 209 8.53 -1.85 13.10
CA ASN A 209 9.12 -0.90 12.18
C ASN A 209 9.04 0.52 12.77
N GLU A 210 10.07 0.92 13.49
CA GLU A 210 10.17 2.26 14.10
C GLU A 210 10.11 3.41 13.06
N TYR A 211 10.40 3.11 11.79
CA TYR A 211 10.34 4.05 10.67
C TYR A 211 8.94 4.21 10.09
N LEU A 212 7.97 3.39 10.52
CA LEU A 212 6.58 3.46 10.06
C LEU A 212 5.85 4.62 10.73
N HIS A 213 5.10 5.37 9.91
CA HIS A 213 4.09 6.31 10.36
C HIS A 213 2.72 5.64 10.41
N MET A 214 2.35 4.97 9.31
CA MET A 214 1.07 4.30 9.16
C MET A 214 1.13 3.20 8.10
N GLY A 215 0.45 2.09 8.35
CA GLY A 215 0.18 1.03 7.37
C GLY A 215 -1.28 1.00 6.95
N VAL A 216 -1.56 0.94 5.65
CA VAL A 216 -2.91 0.67 5.13
C VAL A 216 -2.86 -0.53 4.18
N MET A 217 -3.69 -1.52 4.47
CA MET A 217 -3.81 -2.74 3.69
C MET A 217 -5.22 -2.86 3.13
N THR A 218 -5.37 -3.45 1.94
CA THR A 218 -6.69 -3.84 1.45
C THR A 218 -6.70 -5.23 0.83
N GLY A 219 -7.86 -5.89 0.91
CA GLY A 219 -8.10 -7.20 0.32
C GLY A 219 -9.58 -7.57 0.30
N ILE A 220 -9.88 -8.83 0.05
CA ILE A 220 -11.25 -9.37 0.01
C ILE A 220 -11.50 -10.24 1.25
N LEU A 221 -10.58 -11.15 1.55
CA LEU A 221 -10.78 -12.20 2.53
C LEU A 221 -10.38 -11.76 3.94
N ARG A 222 -11.21 -12.15 4.91
CA ARG A 222 -10.89 -12.08 6.34
C ARG A 222 -10.15 -13.32 6.83
N VAL A 223 -10.32 -14.47 6.18
CA VAL A 223 -9.83 -15.79 6.63
C VAL A 223 -8.31 -15.88 6.66
N ALA A 224 -7.62 -15.16 5.76
CA ALA A 224 -6.15 -15.03 5.80
C ALA A 224 -5.63 -14.39 7.10
N LYS A 225 -6.50 -13.79 7.93
CA LYS A 225 -6.15 -13.14 9.20
C LYS A 225 -5.57 -14.09 10.24
N GLU A 226 -6.14 -15.29 10.40
CA GLU A 226 -5.79 -16.17 11.52
C GLU A 226 -4.35 -16.73 11.39
N GLY A 227 -3.86 -16.92 10.16
CA GLY A 227 -2.47 -17.33 9.90
C GLY A 227 -1.47 -16.17 9.83
N ILE A 228 -1.76 -15.15 9.01
CA ILE A 228 -0.79 -14.11 8.61
C ILE A 228 -0.65 -13.00 9.65
N PHE A 229 -1.75 -12.61 10.30
CA PHE A 229 -1.78 -11.45 11.18
C PHE A 229 -1.70 -11.82 12.66
N SER A 230 -1.50 -13.11 12.98
CA SER A 230 -1.12 -13.55 14.34
C SER A 230 0.11 -12.79 14.87
N GLY A 231 0.99 -12.33 13.98
CA GLY A 231 2.13 -11.49 14.32
C GLY A 231 1.79 -10.01 14.55
N LEU A 232 0.73 -9.45 13.96
CA LEU A 232 0.42 -8.01 13.96
C LEU A 232 -0.56 -7.62 15.08
N ASN A 233 -0.04 -7.25 16.25
CA ASN A 233 -0.87 -6.83 17.39
C ASN A 233 -1.34 -5.36 17.30
N ASN A 234 -0.86 -4.58 16.33
CA ASN A 234 -1.23 -3.18 16.06
C ASN A 234 -2.23 -3.03 14.89
N LEU A 235 -2.78 -4.14 14.38
CA LEU A 235 -3.68 -4.18 13.22
C LEU A 235 -5.16 -4.02 13.61
N ALA A 236 -5.81 -2.96 13.14
CA ALA A 236 -7.26 -2.84 13.10
C ALA A 236 -7.83 -3.41 11.79
N VAL A 237 -8.95 -4.14 11.85
CA VAL A 237 -9.59 -4.73 10.68
C VAL A 237 -10.99 -4.17 10.50
N TYR A 238 -11.22 -3.52 9.37
CA TYR A 238 -12.50 -2.96 8.96
C TYR A 238 -13.07 -3.76 7.79
N SER A 239 -14.14 -4.50 8.06
CA SER A 239 -14.91 -5.29 7.10
C SER A 239 -16.11 -4.52 6.55
N VAL A 240 -16.85 -5.13 5.61
CA VAL A 240 -18.08 -4.55 5.05
C VAL A 240 -19.20 -4.41 6.09
N LEU A 241 -19.10 -5.12 7.22
CA LEU A 241 -20.09 -5.09 8.30
C LEU A 241 -19.86 -3.93 9.28
N ASP A 242 -18.70 -3.28 9.21
CA ASP A 242 -18.37 -2.17 10.08
C ASP A 242 -18.99 -0.87 9.55
N GLU A 243 -19.72 -0.14 10.40
CA GLU A 243 -20.29 1.16 10.04
C GLU A 243 -19.21 2.22 9.81
N ARG A 244 -18.07 2.09 10.50
CA ARG A 244 -16.89 2.93 10.27
C ARG A 244 -16.36 2.67 8.85
N TYR A 245 -16.17 3.74 8.08
CA TYR A 245 -15.73 3.70 6.68
C TYR A 245 -16.75 3.14 5.66
N SER A 246 -18.05 3.09 5.99
CA SER A 246 -19.07 2.61 5.04
C SER A 246 -19.28 3.55 3.84
N SER A 247 -19.08 4.85 4.02
CA SER A 247 -19.13 5.89 2.97
C SER A 247 -17.90 5.82 2.04
N SER A 248 -16.78 5.38 2.58
CA SER A 248 -15.45 5.44 1.96
C SER A 248 -15.24 4.36 0.90
N PHE A 249 -16.00 3.25 0.94
CA PHE A 249 -15.92 2.15 -0.04
C PHE A 249 -17.29 1.81 -0.63
N GLY A 250 -17.32 1.35 -1.89
CA GLY A 250 -18.57 0.90 -2.54
C GLY A 250 -19.56 2.02 -2.88
N LEU A 251 -20.86 1.70 -2.88
CA LEU A 251 -21.92 2.65 -3.20
C LEU A 251 -22.23 3.55 -1.99
N THR A 252 -22.30 4.85 -2.22
CA THR A 252 -22.82 5.81 -1.23
C THR A 252 -24.34 5.81 -1.28
N LYS A 253 -25.00 5.91 -0.10
CA LYS A 253 -26.43 6.17 -0.01
C LYS A 253 -26.77 7.56 -0.56
#